data_AF-A0A3P7LC70-F1
#
_entry.id   AF-A0A3P7LC70-F1
#
_cell.length_a   1.000
_cell.length_b   1.000
_cell.length_c   1.000
_cell.angle_alpha   90.00
_cell.angle_beta   90.00
_cell.angle_gamma   90.00
#
_symmetry.space_group_name_H-M   'P 1'
#
loop_
_entity.id
_entity.type
_entity.pdbx_description
1 polymer ?
#
loop_
_entity_poly.entity_id
_entity_poly.type
_entity_poly.pdbx_seq_one_letter_code
_entity_poly.pdbx_strand_id
1 'polypeptide(L)'
;MDTFLFCLQVVERTNAVILNSKNIVVSDAHFNNANADISYDESQDLVIFTFPSALETGNGHLNLKFRGHLSDDMEGFYRSTYKSPTGEKSYILCTQFESIYARRAFPCMDEPDRKATFDISLVAMDNEVVLSNMVSALYYLHISPEVSRAVIPPPPGRPTPAEGHNYVKVQFDKSPIMSTYLVAMVVGNFDHVSTKDANGVDIRVFTPPGKKACGQYALEVSAKTLPFYASLFGHKFPLPKCDLIALPDFAAGAMENWGLITYRQVRFCSLLSETALLIDQENTSLMSKQRVALTVTHELAHMWFGNLVTMEWWTHLWLNEGFATWTEYFATLFVSQEYARALRLDELKMSHPIEVEVNSPHEVEEIFDAVSYQKGASVIRMLNDYLGTEVFKAGLQQYIKSHQYSNTVTTDLWRALAEVSGQPVKDIMSTWTKQTGYPVLSVRPLPSADGQSLSLGISQTRFLADGGKEGNLTCDDRIHGAHISCFPNCRKICSVITN
;
A
#
# COMPACT_ATOMS: atom_id res chain seq x y z
N MET A 1 2.63 -17.95 -24.94
CA MET A 1 1.45 -17.14 -24.60
C MET A 1 1.08 -17.47 -23.19
N ASP A 2 0.76 -16.45 -22.42
CA ASP A 2 0.37 -16.60 -21.03
C ASP A 2 -1.08 -17.05 -20.98
N THR A 3 -1.42 -17.83 -19.96
CA THR A 3 -2.76 -18.39 -19.77
C THR A 3 -3.28 -17.89 -18.44
N PHE A 4 -4.53 -17.44 -18.43
CA PHE A 4 -5.17 -16.97 -17.22
C PHE A 4 -6.58 -17.54 -17.12
N LEU A 5 -6.94 -17.97 -15.92
CA LEU A 5 -8.24 -18.52 -15.60
C LEU A 5 -8.89 -17.63 -14.54
N PHE A 6 -10.01 -17.02 -14.89
CA PHE A 6 -10.85 -16.26 -13.96
C PHE A 6 -12.04 -17.11 -13.52
N CYS A 7 -12.17 -17.35 -12.22
CA CYS A 7 -13.42 -17.83 -11.63
C CYS A 7 -14.33 -16.61 -11.41
N LEU A 8 -15.42 -16.50 -12.16
CA LEU A 8 -16.35 -15.38 -12.12
C LEU A 8 -17.72 -15.83 -11.62
N GLN A 9 -18.40 -14.94 -10.91
CA GLN A 9 -19.82 -15.07 -10.62
C GLN A 9 -20.61 -14.08 -11.48
N VAL A 10 -21.44 -14.59 -12.37
CA VAL A 10 -22.41 -13.80 -13.14
C VAL A 10 -23.59 -13.51 -12.23
N VAL A 11 -23.70 -12.26 -11.77
CA VAL A 11 -24.77 -11.81 -10.86
C VAL A 11 -26.05 -11.40 -11.61
N GLU A 12 -25.90 -10.96 -12.85
CA GLU A 12 -26.99 -10.59 -13.75
C GLU A 12 -26.72 -11.17 -15.14
N ARG A 13 -27.79 -11.60 -15.83
CA ARG A 13 -27.71 -12.15 -17.18
C ARG A 13 -27.08 -11.11 -18.12
N THR A 14 -25.96 -11.44 -18.74
CA THR A 14 -25.20 -10.54 -19.62
C THR A 14 -24.65 -11.28 -20.83
N ASN A 15 -24.48 -10.60 -21.95
CA ASN A 15 -23.76 -11.12 -23.12
C ASN A 15 -22.31 -10.63 -23.20
N ALA A 16 -21.82 -9.88 -22.21
CA ALA A 16 -20.48 -9.34 -22.22
C ALA A 16 -19.80 -9.45 -20.85
N VAL A 17 -18.48 -9.69 -20.89
CA VAL A 17 -17.57 -9.52 -19.74
C VAL A 17 -16.58 -8.43 -20.10
N ILE A 18 -16.41 -7.44 -19.21
CA ILE A 18 -15.53 -6.29 -19.41
C ILE A 18 -14.45 -6.33 -18.33
N LEU A 19 -13.19 -6.24 -18.73
CA LEU A 19 -12.04 -6.19 -17.83
C LEU A 19 -11.14 -5.00 -18.19
N ASN A 20 -10.37 -4.50 -17.23
CA ASN A 20 -9.29 -3.56 -17.50
C ASN A 20 -8.13 -4.29 -18.21
N SER A 21 -7.57 -3.67 -19.23
CA SER A 21 -6.45 -4.21 -20.01
C SER A 21 -5.78 -3.08 -20.79
N LYS A 22 -4.46 -2.92 -20.60
CA LYS A 22 -3.66 -1.92 -21.31
C LYS A 22 -2.43 -2.57 -21.92
N ASN A 23 -2.20 -2.35 -23.23
CA ASN A 23 -1.06 -2.92 -23.96
C ASN A 23 -0.96 -4.46 -23.92
N ILE A 24 -2.12 -5.14 -23.81
CA ILE A 24 -2.22 -6.61 -23.84
C ILE A 24 -3.02 -7.06 -25.05
N VAL A 25 -2.48 -8.04 -25.78
CA VAL A 25 -3.15 -8.68 -26.91
C VAL A 25 -3.71 -10.02 -26.46
N VAL A 26 -5.04 -10.15 -26.45
CA VAL A 26 -5.76 -11.39 -26.14
C VAL A 26 -5.99 -12.12 -27.46
N SER A 27 -5.57 -13.37 -27.51
CA SER A 27 -5.61 -14.24 -28.70
C SER A 27 -6.73 -15.27 -28.66
N ASP A 28 -7.23 -15.59 -27.46
CA ASP A 28 -8.22 -16.61 -27.22
C ASP A 28 -8.96 -16.26 -25.93
N ALA A 29 -10.29 -16.30 -25.96
CA ALA A 29 -11.14 -16.04 -24.80
C ALA A 29 -12.38 -16.91 -24.86
N HIS A 30 -12.65 -17.68 -23.81
CA HIS A 30 -13.87 -18.46 -23.71
C HIS A 30 -14.37 -18.54 -22.26
N PHE A 31 -15.69 -18.42 -22.10
CA PHE A 31 -16.38 -18.60 -20.83
C PHE A 31 -17.02 -19.99 -20.81
N ASN A 32 -16.54 -20.86 -19.92
CA ASN A 32 -16.86 -22.30 -19.92
C ASN A 32 -16.58 -22.93 -21.30
N ASN A 33 -17.60 -23.11 -22.14
CA ASN A 33 -17.48 -23.66 -23.50
C ASN A 33 -17.84 -22.66 -24.61
N ALA A 34 -18.18 -21.41 -24.25
CA ALA A 34 -18.60 -20.38 -25.19
C ALA A 34 -17.43 -19.45 -25.52
N ASN A 35 -17.04 -19.40 -26.79
CA ASN A 35 -16.04 -18.47 -27.27
C ASN A 35 -16.57 -17.03 -27.26
N ALA A 36 -15.69 -16.08 -26.98
CA ALA A 36 -16.00 -14.66 -27.02
C ALA A 36 -15.38 -14.00 -28.27
N ASP A 37 -16.10 -13.05 -28.84
CA ASP A 37 -15.52 -12.02 -29.70
C ASP A 37 -14.81 -11.00 -28.81
N ILE A 38 -13.60 -10.61 -29.21
CA ILE A 38 -12.72 -9.73 -28.42
C ILE A 38 -12.67 -8.35 -29.08
N SER A 39 -13.00 -7.31 -28.32
CA SER A 39 -12.83 -5.91 -28.71
C SER A 39 -12.20 -5.08 -27.60
N TYR A 40 -11.71 -3.89 -27.93
CA TYR A 40 -11.00 -3.02 -26.99
C TYR A 40 -11.60 -1.62 -26.97
N ASP A 41 -11.65 -1.01 -25.79
CA ASP A 41 -11.83 0.43 -25.61
C ASP A 41 -10.52 1.01 -25.06
N GLU A 42 -9.67 1.49 -25.97
CA GLU A 42 -8.35 2.02 -25.63
C GLU A 42 -8.45 3.34 -24.84
N SER A 43 -9.57 4.07 -24.91
CA SER A 43 -9.74 5.32 -24.17
C SER A 43 -9.96 5.11 -22.69
N GLN A 44 -10.46 3.92 -22.31
CA GLN A 44 -10.76 3.53 -20.93
C GLN A 44 -9.84 2.41 -20.42
N ASP A 45 -8.84 1.99 -21.21
CA ASP A 45 -8.00 0.83 -20.93
C ASP A 45 -8.84 -0.44 -20.63
N LEU A 46 -9.82 -0.77 -21.50
CA LEU A 46 -10.71 -1.92 -21.34
C LEU A 46 -10.59 -2.94 -22.49
N VAL A 47 -10.80 -4.21 -22.15
CA VAL A 47 -11.08 -5.30 -23.09
C VAL A 47 -12.49 -5.83 -22.84
N ILE A 48 -13.24 -6.06 -23.92
CA ILE A 48 -14.63 -6.48 -23.91
C ILE A 48 -14.73 -7.84 -24.59
N PHE A 49 -15.25 -8.82 -23.87
CA PHE A 49 -15.52 -10.17 -24.35
C PHE A 49 -17.02 -10.32 -24.61
N THR A 50 -17.43 -10.35 -25.87
CA THR A 50 -18.84 -10.46 -26.27
C THR A 50 -19.18 -11.90 -26.64
N PHE A 51 -20.23 -12.45 -26.06
CA PHE A 51 -20.66 -13.83 -26.26
C PHE A 51 -21.88 -13.90 -27.20
N PRO A 52 -21.96 -14.92 -28.07
CA PRO A 52 -23.10 -15.10 -28.98
C PRO A 52 -24.44 -15.32 -28.27
N SER A 53 -24.40 -15.78 -27.02
CA SER A 53 -25.57 -16.01 -26.17
C SER A 53 -25.30 -15.46 -24.79
N ALA A 54 -26.35 -14.95 -24.16
CA ALA A 54 -26.23 -14.41 -22.81
C ALA A 54 -25.80 -15.50 -21.82
N LEU A 55 -24.83 -15.14 -20.98
CA LEU A 55 -24.37 -15.92 -19.84
C LEU A 55 -25.47 -15.92 -18.77
N GLU A 56 -25.82 -17.10 -18.28
CA GLU A 56 -26.76 -17.25 -17.18
C GLU A 56 -26.11 -16.88 -15.84
N THR A 57 -26.93 -16.55 -14.85
CA THR A 57 -26.43 -16.25 -13.50
C THR A 57 -25.80 -17.48 -12.85
N GLY A 58 -24.76 -17.26 -12.05
CA GLY A 58 -24.01 -18.32 -11.37
C GLY A 58 -22.51 -18.28 -11.64
N ASN A 59 -21.82 -19.33 -11.21
CA ASN A 59 -20.37 -19.41 -11.32
C ASN A 59 -19.93 -19.96 -12.68
N GLY A 60 -18.83 -19.43 -13.20
CA GLY A 60 -18.18 -19.97 -14.39
C GLY A 60 -16.73 -19.53 -14.51
N HIS A 61 -16.10 -19.96 -15.61
CA HIS A 61 -14.67 -19.79 -15.81
C HIS A 61 -14.40 -19.06 -17.12
N LEU A 62 -13.84 -17.86 -17.05
CA LEU A 62 -13.29 -17.17 -18.20
C LEU A 62 -11.81 -17.57 -18.38
N ASN A 63 -11.52 -18.26 -19.46
CA ASN A 63 -10.17 -18.67 -19.84
C ASN A 63 -9.65 -17.70 -20.89
N LEU A 64 -8.46 -17.15 -20.68
CA LEU A 64 -7.80 -16.22 -21.58
C LEU A 64 -6.43 -16.76 -21.99
N LYS A 65 -6.06 -16.55 -23.26
CA LYS A 65 -4.66 -16.60 -23.70
C LYS A 65 -4.25 -15.24 -24.23
N PHE A 66 -3.19 -14.68 -23.69
CA PHE A 66 -2.74 -13.35 -24.08
C PHE A 66 -1.22 -13.25 -24.13
N ARG A 67 -0.77 -12.10 -24.62
CA ARG A 67 0.62 -11.66 -24.56
C ARG A 67 0.64 -10.18 -24.19
N GLY A 68 1.49 -9.83 -23.22
CA GLY A 68 1.84 -8.45 -22.89
C GLY A 68 3.24 -8.10 -23.39
N HIS A 69 3.59 -6.82 -23.29
CA HIS A 69 4.96 -6.35 -23.47
C HIS A 69 5.54 -5.96 -22.11
N LEU A 70 6.77 -6.40 -21.83
CA LEU A 70 7.50 -5.95 -20.65
C LEU A 70 7.96 -4.52 -20.89
N SER A 71 7.49 -3.58 -20.08
CA SER A 71 7.89 -2.18 -20.20
C SER A 71 9.26 -1.91 -19.57
N ASP A 72 9.82 -0.75 -19.87
CA ASP A 72 11.05 -0.22 -19.27
C ASP A 72 10.77 1.07 -18.45
N ASP A 73 9.50 1.32 -18.10
CA ASP A 73 9.01 2.54 -17.43
C ASP A 73 8.68 2.35 -15.93
N MET A 74 9.01 1.19 -15.35
CA MET A 74 8.78 0.84 -13.94
C MET A 74 7.30 0.68 -13.54
N GLU A 75 6.39 0.52 -14.52
CA GLU A 75 4.96 0.30 -14.28
C GLU A 75 4.48 -1.03 -14.89
N GLY A 76 3.54 -1.71 -14.22
CA GLY A 76 3.04 -3.00 -14.69
C GLY A 76 4.07 -4.09 -14.48
N PHE A 77 4.16 -5.04 -15.41
CA PHE A 77 5.23 -6.04 -15.40
C PHE A 77 6.36 -5.55 -16.30
N TYR A 78 7.48 -5.17 -15.67
CA TYR A 78 8.54 -4.42 -16.32
C TYR A 78 9.90 -5.06 -16.12
N ARG A 79 10.88 -4.56 -16.85
CA ARG A 79 12.26 -5.01 -16.82
C ARG A 79 13.15 -3.99 -16.11
N SER A 80 13.78 -4.41 -15.02
CA SER A 80 14.89 -3.69 -14.40
C SER A 80 16.24 -4.27 -14.87
N THR A 81 17.31 -3.49 -14.75
CA THR A 81 18.66 -3.91 -15.15
C THR A 81 19.69 -3.76 -14.03
N TYR A 82 20.78 -4.49 -14.07
CA TYR A 82 21.95 -4.20 -13.23
C TYR A 82 23.22 -4.69 -13.91
N LYS A 83 24.38 -4.26 -13.40
CA LYS A 83 25.67 -4.83 -13.82
C LYS A 83 25.99 -6.00 -12.90
N SER A 84 26.18 -7.19 -13.47
CA SER A 84 26.64 -8.36 -12.74
C SER A 84 28.05 -8.13 -12.16
N PRO A 85 28.51 -8.98 -11.23
CA PRO A 85 29.90 -8.95 -10.78
C PRO A 85 30.94 -9.11 -11.91
N THR A 86 30.56 -9.75 -13.04
CA THR A 86 31.40 -9.89 -14.24
C THR A 86 31.39 -8.63 -15.14
N GLY A 87 30.59 -7.61 -14.80
CA GLY A 87 30.46 -6.36 -15.54
C GLY A 87 29.40 -6.39 -16.66
N GLU A 88 28.77 -7.54 -16.90
CA GLU A 88 27.76 -7.73 -17.93
C GLU A 88 26.39 -7.18 -17.51
N LYS A 89 25.60 -6.72 -18.49
CA LYS A 89 24.24 -6.24 -18.24
C LYS A 89 23.33 -7.44 -17.99
N SER A 90 22.78 -7.51 -16.78
CA SER A 90 21.78 -8.50 -16.36
C SER A 90 20.41 -7.86 -16.23
N TYR A 91 19.36 -8.69 -16.34
CA TYR A 91 17.97 -8.27 -16.30
C TYR A 91 17.26 -8.87 -15.08
N ILE A 92 16.31 -8.11 -14.56
CA ILE A 92 15.34 -8.53 -13.55
C ILE A 92 13.97 -8.25 -14.15
N LEU A 93 13.04 -9.18 -14.01
CA LEU A 93 11.63 -8.94 -14.26
C LEU A 93 10.94 -8.70 -12.93
N CYS A 94 10.18 -7.63 -12.82
CA CYS A 94 9.51 -7.24 -11.58
C CYS A 94 8.22 -6.49 -11.86
N THR A 95 7.34 -6.44 -10.87
CA THR A 95 6.01 -5.82 -10.99
C THR A 95 5.88 -4.59 -10.10
N GLN A 96 5.22 -3.55 -10.60
CA GLN A 96 4.68 -2.44 -9.81
C GLN A 96 3.26 -2.19 -10.30
N PHE A 97 2.25 -2.52 -9.49
CA PHE A 97 0.85 -2.49 -9.92
C PHE A 97 0.01 -1.38 -9.30
N GLU A 98 0.40 -0.84 -8.15
CA GLU A 98 -0.29 0.32 -7.60
C GLU A 98 0.02 1.57 -8.43
N SER A 99 -0.97 2.37 -8.82
CA SER A 99 -2.40 2.26 -8.44
C SER A 99 -3.26 1.39 -9.38
N ILE A 100 -2.98 1.40 -10.68
CA ILE A 100 -3.88 0.89 -11.74
C ILE A 100 -3.13 0.10 -12.82
N TYR A 101 -1.98 -0.46 -12.48
CA TYR A 101 -1.04 -1.00 -13.46
C TYR A 101 -1.05 -2.54 -13.53
N ALA A 102 -1.87 -3.24 -12.73
CA ALA A 102 -2.05 -4.69 -12.88
C ALA A 102 -2.63 -5.02 -14.27
N ARG A 103 -3.51 -4.15 -14.79
CA ARG A 103 -4.06 -4.22 -16.16
C ARG A 103 -3.01 -4.19 -17.28
N ARG A 104 -1.77 -3.78 -16.99
CA ARG A 104 -0.65 -3.80 -17.94
C ARG A 104 0.07 -5.16 -17.99
N ALA A 105 -0.17 -6.03 -17.01
CA ALA A 105 0.42 -7.36 -16.92
C ALA A 105 -0.57 -8.46 -17.31
N PHE A 106 -1.83 -8.35 -16.89
CA PHE A 106 -2.90 -9.28 -17.25
C PHE A 106 -4.27 -8.57 -17.25
N PRO A 107 -5.21 -8.94 -18.14
CA PRO A 107 -6.56 -8.37 -18.09
C PRO A 107 -7.24 -8.72 -16.78
N CYS A 108 -7.80 -7.76 -16.03
CA CYS A 108 -8.43 -8.02 -14.73
C CYS A 108 -9.46 -6.94 -14.34
N MET A 109 -10.20 -7.16 -13.26
CA MET A 109 -10.99 -6.11 -12.60
C MET A 109 -10.04 -5.31 -11.70
N ASP A 110 -9.44 -4.26 -12.25
CA ASP A 110 -8.28 -3.58 -11.65
C ASP A 110 -8.72 -2.40 -10.77
N GLU A 111 -9.50 -2.77 -9.75
CA GLU A 111 -10.12 -1.90 -8.74
C GLU A 111 -9.90 -2.53 -7.35
N PRO A 112 -9.62 -1.75 -6.30
CA PRO A 112 -9.22 -2.30 -5.00
C PRO A 112 -10.32 -3.10 -4.28
N ASP A 113 -11.60 -2.85 -4.55
CA ASP A 113 -12.74 -3.61 -3.99
C ASP A 113 -13.01 -4.94 -4.71
N ARG A 114 -12.36 -5.19 -5.84
CA ARG A 114 -12.49 -6.42 -6.64
C ARG A 114 -11.50 -7.48 -6.16
N LYS A 115 -11.49 -7.74 -4.86
CA LYS A 115 -10.55 -8.70 -4.27
C LYS A 115 -10.80 -10.12 -4.77
N ALA A 116 -9.72 -10.86 -4.99
CA ALA A 116 -9.74 -12.26 -5.38
C ALA A 116 -8.57 -13.03 -4.76
N THR A 117 -8.58 -14.36 -4.87
CA THR A 117 -7.40 -15.19 -4.60
C THR A 117 -6.60 -15.39 -5.89
N PHE A 118 -5.28 -15.48 -5.79
CA PHE A 118 -4.40 -15.62 -6.94
C PHE A 118 -3.58 -16.91 -6.85
N ASP A 119 -3.71 -17.77 -7.87
CA ASP A 119 -2.90 -18.96 -8.08
C ASP A 119 -1.83 -18.65 -9.14
N ILE A 120 -0.60 -18.35 -8.70
CA ILE A 120 0.44 -17.82 -9.59
C ILE A 120 1.42 -18.92 -10.01
N SER A 121 1.76 -18.94 -11.29
CA SER A 121 2.86 -19.72 -11.83
C SER A 121 3.73 -18.88 -12.75
N LEU A 122 5.04 -19.03 -12.63
CA LEU A 122 6.02 -18.30 -13.42
C LEU A 122 6.93 -19.28 -14.18
N VAL A 123 7.32 -18.89 -15.38
CA VAL A 123 8.33 -19.63 -16.17
C VAL A 123 9.62 -18.83 -16.16
N ALA A 124 10.71 -19.47 -15.72
CA ALA A 124 12.03 -18.87 -15.60
C ALA A 124 13.12 -19.89 -15.94
N MET A 125 14.38 -19.48 -15.95
CA MET A 125 15.51 -20.40 -16.00
C MET A 125 15.73 -21.06 -14.63
N ASP A 126 16.22 -22.31 -14.62
CA ASP A 126 16.43 -23.09 -13.38
C ASP A 126 17.46 -22.51 -12.41
N ASN A 127 18.34 -21.62 -12.88
CA ASN A 127 19.33 -20.91 -12.09
C ASN A 127 18.86 -19.52 -11.59
N GLU A 128 17.68 -19.07 -11.99
CA GLU A 128 17.11 -17.79 -11.52
C GLU A 128 16.32 -17.97 -10.23
N VAL A 129 16.29 -16.91 -9.42
CA VAL A 129 15.37 -16.79 -8.28
C VAL A 129 14.01 -16.35 -8.81
N VAL A 130 12.95 -17.03 -8.36
CA VAL A 130 11.57 -16.75 -8.74
C VAL A 130 10.76 -16.51 -7.47
N LEU A 131 10.17 -15.32 -7.34
CA LEU A 131 9.42 -14.91 -6.16
C LEU A 131 8.02 -14.44 -6.53
N SER A 132 7.08 -14.67 -5.63
CA SER A 132 5.74 -14.09 -5.67
C SER A 132 5.21 -13.90 -4.24
N ASN A 133 3.95 -13.51 -4.09
CA ASN A 133 3.31 -13.24 -2.80
C ASN A 133 3.40 -14.42 -1.82
N MET A 134 3.18 -15.65 -2.32
CA MET A 134 3.07 -16.86 -1.51
C MET A 134 4.28 -17.79 -1.64
N VAL A 135 4.39 -18.73 -0.71
CA VAL A 135 5.28 -19.91 -0.77
C VAL A 135 4.44 -21.17 -0.55
N SER A 136 4.96 -22.31 -0.97
CA SER A 136 4.34 -23.64 -0.80
C SER A 136 3.89 -23.95 0.64
N ALA A 137 2.83 -24.73 0.80
CA ALA A 137 2.42 -25.27 2.09
C ALA A 137 3.52 -26.16 2.73
N LEU A 138 4.38 -26.77 1.89
CA LEU A 138 5.53 -27.56 2.33
C LEU A 138 6.66 -26.70 2.93
N TYR A 139 6.55 -25.38 2.83
CA TYR A 139 7.52 -24.44 3.37
C TYR A 139 7.62 -24.56 4.91
N TYR A 140 6.50 -24.76 5.61
CA TYR A 140 6.49 -24.96 7.06
C TYR A 140 7.27 -26.21 7.52
N LEU A 141 7.50 -27.16 6.62
CA LEU A 141 8.28 -28.38 6.87
C LEU A 141 9.75 -28.23 6.47
N HIS A 142 10.19 -27.03 6.06
CA HIS A 142 11.53 -26.77 5.52
C HIS A 142 11.88 -27.62 4.29
N ILE A 143 10.87 -28.03 3.51
CA ILE A 143 11.04 -28.90 2.33
C ILE A 143 11.23 -28.07 1.06
N SER A 144 10.29 -27.14 0.77
CA SER A 144 10.32 -26.36 -0.46
C SER A 144 9.60 -25.02 -0.30
N PRO A 145 10.14 -23.90 -0.82
CA PRO A 145 9.44 -22.63 -0.92
C PRO A 145 8.39 -22.60 -2.04
N GLU A 146 8.40 -23.58 -2.95
CA GLU A 146 7.55 -23.65 -4.15
C GLU A 146 6.68 -24.91 -4.13
N VAL A 147 5.44 -24.82 -4.63
CA VAL A 147 4.51 -25.96 -4.73
C VAL A 147 5.09 -27.00 -5.67
N SER A 148 5.61 -26.52 -6.80
CA SER A 148 6.35 -27.34 -7.74
C SER A 148 7.35 -26.51 -8.51
N ARG A 149 8.45 -27.14 -8.90
CA ARG A 149 9.45 -26.64 -9.85
C ARG A 149 9.66 -27.69 -10.91
N ALA A 150 8.92 -27.60 -12.00
CA ALA A 150 8.93 -28.60 -13.06
C ALA A 150 9.75 -28.13 -14.25
N VAL A 151 10.71 -28.94 -14.70
CA VAL A 151 11.41 -28.70 -15.98
C VAL A 151 10.40 -28.77 -17.12
N ILE A 152 10.42 -27.78 -17.99
CA ILE A 152 9.54 -27.70 -19.17
C ILE A 152 10.36 -27.52 -20.45
N PRO A 153 9.81 -27.90 -21.63
CA PRO A 153 10.42 -27.56 -22.91
C PRO A 153 10.57 -26.04 -23.09
N PRO A 154 11.56 -25.58 -23.88
CA PRO A 154 11.71 -24.17 -24.20
C PRO A 154 10.40 -23.54 -24.71
N PRO A 155 9.90 -22.47 -24.07
CA PRO A 155 8.68 -21.83 -24.52
C PRO A 155 8.83 -21.29 -25.95
N PRO A 156 7.77 -21.32 -26.77
CA PRO A 156 7.83 -20.80 -28.13
C PRO A 156 8.35 -19.35 -28.19
N GLY A 157 9.35 -19.09 -29.02
CA GLY A 157 9.96 -17.77 -29.19
C GLY A 157 10.98 -17.38 -28.11
N ARG A 158 11.32 -18.28 -27.17
CA ARG A 158 12.43 -18.10 -26.23
C ARG A 158 13.70 -18.77 -26.74
N PRO A 159 14.89 -18.23 -26.41
CA PRO A 159 16.16 -18.83 -26.82
C PRO A 159 16.33 -20.23 -26.21
N THR A 160 17.13 -21.08 -26.84
CA THR A 160 17.55 -22.35 -26.24
C THR A 160 18.30 -22.05 -24.94
N PRO A 161 18.01 -22.77 -23.84
CA PRO A 161 18.80 -22.67 -22.61
C PRO A 161 20.30 -22.86 -22.88
N ALA A 162 21.13 -22.17 -22.09
CA ALA A 162 22.56 -22.46 -22.07
C ALA A 162 22.82 -23.92 -21.64
N GLU A 163 23.98 -24.46 -22.01
CA GLU A 163 24.33 -25.85 -21.68
C GLU A 163 24.24 -26.10 -20.17
N GLY A 164 23.54 -27.16 -19.77
CA GLY A 164 23.32 -27.51 -18.36
C GLY A 164 22.15 -26.81 -17.68
N HIS A 165 21.45 -25.89 -18.37
CA HIS A 165 20.30 -25.17 -17.85
C HIS A 165 19.01 -25.55 -18.56
N ASN A 166 17.89 -25.38 -17.86
CA ASN A 166 16.54 -25.65 -18.37
C ASN A 166 15.57 -24.53 -18.02
N TYR A 167 14.47 -24.47 -18.77
CA TYR A 167 13.30 -23.72 -18.33
C TYR A 167 12.55 -24.51 -17.26
N VAL A 168 12.09 -23.81 -16.24
CA VAL A 168 11.25 -24.35 -15.17
C VAL A 168 9.95 -23.57 -15.06
N LYS A 169 8.86 -24.28 -14.80
CA LYS A 169 7.60 -23.70 -14.32
C LYS A 169 7.57 -23.81 -12.80
N VAL A 170 7.59 -22.66 -12.14
CA VAL A 170 7.47 -22.52 -10.69
C VAL A 170 6.02 -22.22 -10.36
N GLN A 171 5.45 -22.96 -9.42
CA GLN A 171 4.09 -22.75 -8.92
C GLN A 171 4.12 -22.36 -7.45
N PHE A 172 3.33 -21.35 -7.09
CA PHE A 172 3.14 -20.88 -5.71
C PHE A 172 1.79 -21.33 -5.15
N ASP A 173 1.63 -21.26 -3.83
CA ASP A 173 0.32 -21.47 -3.20
C ASP A 173 -0.63 -20.33 -3.52
N LYS A 174 -1.92 -20.64 -3.39
CA LYS A 174 -3.02 -19.68 -3.48
C LYS A 174 -2.85 -18.57 -2.44
N SER A 175 -2.93 -17.31 -2.87
CA SER A 175 -2.99 -16.17 -1.95
C SER A 175 -4.29 -16.16 -1.14
N PRO A 176 -4.33 -15.52 0.04
CA PRO A 176 -5.58 -15.02 0.59
C PRO A 176 -6.28 -14.08 -0.40
N ILE A 177 -7.55 -13.77 -0.12
CA ILE A 177 -8.29 -12.77 -0.88
C ILE A 177 -7.62 -11.40 -0.72
N MET A 178 -7.21 -10.79 -1.83
CA MET A 178 -6.49 -9.52 -1.87
C MET A 178 -6.81 -8.75 -3.16
N SER A 179 -6.48 -7.46 -3.19
CA SER A 179 -6.66 -6.60 -4.36
C SER A 179 -5.62 -6.86 -5.44
N THR A 180 -5.93 -6.56 -6.71
CA THR A 180 -5.05 -6.81 -7.86
C THR A 180 -3.70 -6.10 -7.75
N TYR A 181 -3.69 -4.87 -7.23
CA TYR A 181 -2.48 -4.05 -7.10
C TYR A 181 -1.41 -4.65 -6.17
N LEU A 182 -1.78 -5.61 -5.33
CA LEU A 182 -0.86 -6.30 -4.41
C LEU A 182 -0.20 -7.54 -5.01
N VAL A 183 -0.61 -7.98 -6.20
CA VAL A 183 0.04 -9.10 -6.88
C VAL A 183 1.48 -8.71 -7.20
N ALA A 184 2.43 -9.56 -6.84
CA ALA A 184 3.84 -9.36 -7.14
C ALA A 184 4.51 -10.59 -7.73
N MET A 185 5.38 -10.34 -8.71
CA MET A 185 6.17 -11.35 -9.40
C MET A 185 7.57 -10.80 -9.64
N VAL A 186 8.60 -11.52 -9.20
CA VAL A 186 10.00 -11.15 -9.46
C VAL A 186 10.78 -12.35 -9.98
N VAL A 187 11.54 -12.16 -11.05
CA VAL A 187 12.47 -13.14 -11.63
C VAL A 187 13.83 -12.48 -11.85
N GLY A 188 14.89 -13.09 -11.35
CA GLY A 188 16.26 -12.62 -11.57
C GLY A 188 17.27 -13.28 -10.64
N ASN A 189 18.51 -12.84 -10.66
CA ASN A 189 19.54 -13.35 -9.76
C ASN A 189 19.65 -12.46 -8.51
N PHE A 190 19.49 -13.06 -7.33
CA PHE A 190 19.55 -12.36 -6.05
C PHE A 190 20.29 -13.21 -5.01
N ASP A 191 21.01 -12.55 -4.12
CA ASP A 191 21.41 -13.11 -2.83
C ASP A 191 20.34 -12.78 -1.79
N HIS A 192 20.31 -13.53 -0.68
CA HIS A 192 19.45 -13.15 0.45
C HIS A 192 20.08 -13.44 1.81
N VAL A 193 19.67 -12.66 2.81
CA VAL A 193 19.75 -12.98 4.25
C VAL A 193 18.36 -13.34 4.76
N SER A 194 18.27 -14.15 5.82
CA SER A 194 16.99 -14.58 6.38
C SER A 194 17.03 -14.75 7.89
N THR A 195 15.87 -14.61 8.52
CA THR A 195 15.62 -14.88 9.94
C THR A 195 14.16 -15.27 10.15
N LYS A 196 13.82 -15.72 11.35
CA LYS A 196 12.44 -15.79 11.82
C LYS A 196 12.16 -14.68 12.83
N ASP A 197 10.94 -14.16 12.85
CA ASP A 197 10.48 -13.26 13.92
C ASP A 197 10.06 -14.04 15.18
N ALA A 198 9.65 -13.32 16.22
CA ALA A 198 9.19 -13.92 17.48
C ALA A 198 7.88 -14.73 17.35
N ASN A 199 7.12 -14.53 16.28
CA ASN A 199 5.89 -15.29 15.97
C ASN A 199 6.14 -16.47 15.02
N GLY A 200 7.38 -16.67 14.55
CA GLY A 200 7.78 -17.75 13.65
C GLY A 200 7.66 -17.46 12.16
N VAL A 201 7.34 -16.22 11.77
CA VAL A 201 7.26 -15.79 10.36
C VAL A 201 8.66 -15.76 9.76
N ASP A 202 8.83 -16.37 8.59
CA ASP A 202 10.09 -16.28 7.85
C ASP A 202 10.25 -14.93 7.18
N ILE A 203 11.35 -14.24 7.46
CA ILE A 203 11.69 -12.96 6.84
C ILE A 203 12.94 -13.16 5.99
N ARG A 204 12.88 -12.70 4.75
CA ARG A 204 14.03 -12.75 3.82
C ARG A 204 14.25 -11.38 3.20
N VAL A 205 15.49 -10.94 3.16
CA VAL A 205 15.88 -9.71 2.47
C VAL A 205 16.72 -10.09 1.26
N PHE A 206 16.14 -9.90 0.08
CA PHE A 206 16.77 -10.15 -1.22
C PHE A 206 17.53 -8.92 -1.70
N THR A 207 18.75 -9.15 -2.14
CA THR A 207 19.70 -8.11 -2.57
C THR A 207 20.32 -8.51 -3.90
N PRO A 208 20.77 -7.56 -4.74
CA PRO A 208 21.58 -7.94 -5.89
C PRO A 208 22.82 -8.74 -5.47
N PRO A 209 23.34 -9.60 -6.36
CA PRO A 209 24.50 -10.44 -6.06
C PRO A 209 25.69 -9.62 -5.54
N GLY A 210 26.31 -10.10 -4.47
CA GLY A 210 27.45 -9.45 -3.81
C GLY A 210 27.08 -8.38 -2.77
N LYS A 211 25.80 -8.08 -2.55
CA LYS A 211 25.34 -7.09 -1.56
C LYS A 211 24.62 -7.68 -0.36
N LYS A 212 24.71 -9.00 -0.15
CA LYS A 212 24.02 -9.74 0.93
C LYS A 212 24.17 -9.10 2.31
N ALA A 213 25.38 -8.68 2.68
CA ALA A 213 25.66 -8.05 3.98
C ALA A 213 24.87 -6.75 4.20
N CYS A 214 24.52 -6.04 3.13
CA CYS A 214 23.78 -4.78 3.22
C CYS A 214 22.30 -4.97 3.61
N GLY A 215 21.75 -6.18 3.45
CA GLY A 215 20.36 -6.49 3.83
C GLY A 215 20.17 -6.76 5.33
N GLN A 216 21.25 -6.91 6.09
CA GLN A 216 21.20 -7.36 7.49
C GLN A 216 20.44 -6.37 8.40
N TYR A 217 20.62 -5.07 8.19
CA TYR A 217 19.94 -4.06 9.01
C TYR A 217 18.41 -4.10 8.83
N ALA A 218 17.93 -4.15 7.58
CA ALA A 218 16.51 -4.25 7.29
C ALA A 218 15.90 -5.56 7.83
N LEU A 219 16.65 -6.66 7.79
CA LEU A 219 16.24 -7.95 8.36
C LEU A 219 15.98 -7.83 9.87
N GLU A 220 16.87 -7.16 10.60
CA GLU A 220 16.75 -6.96 12.06
C GLU A 220 15.61 -6.02 12.44
N VAL A 221 15.39 -4.96 11.66
CA VAL A 221 14.24 -4.07 11.83
C VAL A 221 12.95 -4.87 11.63
N SER A 222 12.83 -5.58 10.52
CA SER A 222 11.63 -6.36 10.16
C SER A 222 11.27 -7.40 11.23
N ALA A 223 12.27 -8.11 11.75
CA ALA A 223 12.08 -9.15 12.78
C ALA A 223 11.54 -8.60 14.12
N LYS A 224 11.76 -7.32 14.40
CA LYS A 224 11.21 -6.63 15.59
C LYS A 224 9.86 -5.99 15.30
N THR A 225 9.67 -5.46 14.10
CA THR A 225 8.47 -4.72 13.69
C THR A 225 7.26 -5.63 13.54
N LEU A 226 7.38 -6.79 12.87
CA LEU A 226 6.24 -7.68 12.65
C LEU A 226 5.55 -8.14 13.95
N PRO A 227 6.27 -8.59 15.00
CA PRO A 227 5.65 -8.91 16.28
C PRO A 227 5.05 -7.69 16.99
N PHE A 228 5.67 -6.52 16.86
CA PHE A 228 5.16 -5.29 17.44
C PHE A 228 3.80 -4.91 16.82
N TYR A 229 3.70 -4.91 15.48
CA TYR A 229 2.43 -4.64 14.79
C TYR A 229 1.37 -5.69 15.02
N ALA A 230 1.75 -6.97 15.13
CA ALA A 230 0.80 -8.01 15.52
C ALA A 230 0.16 -7.74 16.89
N SER A 231 0.94 -7.24 17.86
CA SER A 231 0.44 -6.84 19.18
C SER A 231 -0.35 -5.53 19.16
N LEU A 232 0.07 -4.56 18.36
CA LEU A 232 -0.62 -3.28 18.21
C LEU A 232 -2.01 -3.49 17.62
N PHE A 233 -2.09 -4.18 16.48
CA PHE A 233 -3.32 -4.38 15.71
C PHE A 233 -4.14 -5.60 16.11
N GLY A 234 -3.65 -6.40 17.06
CA GLY A 234 -4.41 -7.52 17.63
C GLY A 234 -4.66 -8.66 16.63
N HIS A 235 -3.84 -8.74 15.58
CA HIS A 235 -3.95 -9.75 14.53
C HIS A 235 -2.54 -10.15 14.09
N LYS A 236 -2.24 -11.45 14.02
CA LYS A 236 -0.92 -11.94 13.56
C LYS A 236 -0.71 -11.66 12.07
N PHE A 237 0.55 -11.57 11.63
CA PHE A 237 0.84 -11.55 10.21
C PHE A 237 0.31 -12.84 9.56
N PRO A 238 -0.54 -12.78 8.51
CA PRO A 238 -1.29 -13.95 8.05
C PRO A 238 -0.53 -14.86 7.10
N LEU A 239 0.59 -14.42 6.53
CA LEU A 239 1.35 -15.21 5.55
C LEU A 239 2.50 -15.98 6.20
N PRO A 240 2.93 -17.12 5.62
CA PRO A 240 4.09 -17.89 6.10
C PRO A 240 5.41 -17.10 6.07
N LYS A 241 5.52 -16.14 5.16
CA LYS A 241 6.76 -15.40 4.90
C LYS A 241 6.51 -13.94 4.57
N CYS A 242 7.52 -13.13 4.82
CA CYS A 242 7.61 -11.73 4.41
C CYS A 242 8.96 -11.51 3.72
N ASP A 243 8.93 -11.36 2.40
CA ASP A 243 10.12 -11.02 1.62
C ASP A 243 10.22 -9.52 1.43
N LEU A 244 11.43 -8.99 1.53
CA LEU A 244 11.78 -7.62 1.18
C LEU A 244 12.83 -7.68 0.07
N ILE A 245 12.63 -7.00 -1.05
CA ILE A 245 13.53 -7.08 -2.19
C ILE A 245 13.98 -5.70 -2.69
N ALA A 246 15.31 -5.52 -2.81
CA ALA A 246 15.90 -4.32 -3.37
C ALA A 246 15.97 -4.40 -4.90
N LEU A 247 15.22 -3.52 -5.59
CA LEU A 247 15.16 -3.41 -7.04
C LEU A 247 15.99 -2.22 -7.56
N PRO A 248 16.88 -2.40 -8.56
CA PRO A 248 17.73 -1.34 -9.09
C PRO A 248 16.97 -0.18 -9.75
N ASP A 249 15.85 -0.46 -10.40
CA ASP A 249 14.98 0.52 -11.04
C ASP A 249 13.58 0.37 -10.45
N PHE A 250 13.16 1.38 -9.70
CA PHE A 250 11.87 1.44 -9.02
C PHE A 250 11.43 2.90 -8.92
N ALA A 251 10.21 3.21 -9.33
CA ALA A 251 9.72 4.58 -9.43
C ALA A 251 9.49 5.20 -8.04
N ALA A 252 8.78 4.46 -7.19
CA ALA A 252 8.46 4.84 -5.81
C ALA A 252 9.63 4.59 -4.84
N GLY A 253 9.40 4.83 -3.54
CA GLY A 253 10.35 4.48 -2.48
C GLY A 253 10.34 2.97 -2.20
N ALA A 254 9.14 2.43 -2.03
CA ALA A 254 8.85 1.02 -1.82
C ALA A 254 7.37 0.73 -2.20
N MET A 255 6.94 -0.52 -2.12
CA MET A 255 5.57 -0.97 -2.36
C MET A 255 5.28 -2.22 -1.55
N GLU A 256 4.12 -2.25 -0.90
CA GLU A 256 3.72 -3.21 0.13
C GLU A 256 3.17 -4.55 -0.41
N ASN A 257 3.59 -4.99 -1.60
CA ASN A 257 2.98 -6.17 -2.23
C ASN A 257 2.97 -7.35 -1.24
N TRP A 258 1.79 -7.96 -1.02
CA TRP A 258 1.57 -8.76 0.18
C TRP A 258 2.50 -9.99 0.24
N GLY A 259 3.43 -9.98 1.21
CA GLY A 259 4.44 -11.01 1.39
C GLY A 259 5.69 -10.86 0.49
N LEU A 260 5.72 -9.95 -0.48
CA LEU A 260 6.89 -9.65 -1.33
C LEU A 260 7.04 -8.15 -1.54
N ILE A 261 7.48 -7.45 -0.50
CA ILE A 261 7.62 -6.00 -0.47
C ILE A 261 8.81 -5.58 -1.34
N THR A 262 8.60 -4.64 -2.25
CA THR A 262 9.64 -4.16 -3.16
C THR A 262 10.16 -2.80 -2.72
N TYR A 263 11.48 -2.57 -2.87
CA TYR A 263 12.14 -1.35 -2.41
C TYR A 263 13.07 -0.80 -3.48
N ARG A 264 13.12 0.52 -3.60
CA ARG A 264 14.09 1.18 -4.48
C ARG A 264 15.51 1.02 -3.97
N GLN A 265 16.38 0.51 -4.84
CA GLN A 265 17.82 0.56 -4.66
C GLN A 265 18.42 1.68 -5.50
N VAL A 266 19.07 2.65 -4.87
CA VAL A 266 19.79 3.67 -5.64
C VAL A 266 21.14 3.14 -6.09
N ARG A 267 21.39 3.23 -7.41
CA ARG A 267 22.59 2.70 -8.08
C ARG A 267 23.87 3.50 -7.82
N PHE A 268 23.78 4.69 -7.25
CA PHE A 268 24.92 5.54 -6.92
C PHE A 268 24.83 6.02 -5.47
N CYS A 269 25.86 5.74 -4.68
CA CYS A 269 26.06 6.38 -3.38
C CYS A 269 26.55 7.82 -3.65
N SER A 270 25.65 8.67 -4.14
CA SER A 270 25.82 10.13 -4.12
C SER A 270 25.21 10.63 -2.82
N LEU A 271 25.76 11.70 -2.25
CA LEU A 271 25.36 12.30 -0.97
C LEU A 271 23.86 12.70 -0.86
N LEU A 272 23.06 12.49 -1.92
CA LEU A 272 21.63 12.78 -2.02
C LEU A 272 20.79 11.59 -2.53
N SER A 273 21.37 10.38 -2.61
CA SER A 273 20.73 9.20 -3.17
C SER A 273 20.34 8.21 -2.07
N GLU A 274 19.04 8.04 -1.89
CA GLU A 274 18.42 7.38 -0.73
C GLU A 274 18.26 5.87 -0.99
N THR A 275 19.02 5.02 -0.30
CA THR A 275 18.71 3.58 -0.28
C THR A 275 17.46 3.35 0.58
N ALA A 276 16.45 2.65 0.06
CA ALA A 276 15.23 2.35 0.83
C ALA A 276 15.34 1.07 1.68
N LEU A 277 16.33 0.20 1.39
CA LEU A 277 16.46 -1.11 2.07
C LEU A 277 17.90 -1.48 2.49
N LEU A 278 18.90 -1.12 1.68
CA LEU A 278 20.28 -1.62 1.86
C LEU A 278 21.14 -0.64 2.64
N ILE A 279 21.87 -1.14 3.65
CA ILE A 279 22.76 -0.37 4.53
C ILE A 279 24.16 -0.96 4.51
N ASP A 280 25.14 -0.17 4.11
CA ASP A 280 26.56 -0.45 4.40
C ASP A 280 26.85 -0.01 5.85
N GLN A 281 27.20 -0.95 6.72
CA GLN A 281 27.36 -0.69 8.15
C GLN A 281 28.48 0.32 8.47
N GLU A 282 29.53 0.36 7.65
CA GLU A 282 30.71 1.20 7.88
C GLU A 282 30.53 2.61 7.31
N ASN A 283 29.84 2.72 6.18
CA ASN A 283 29.79 3.96 5.40
C ASN A 283 28.44 4.69 5.45
N THR A 284 27.38 4.06 5.95
CA THR A 284 26.04 4.65 5.93
C THR A 284 25.77 5.53 7.15
N SER A 285 25.31 6.76 6.92
CA SER A 285 24.97 7.72 7.97
C SER A 285 23.83 7.23 8.87
N LEU A 286 23.78 7.72 10.12
CA LEU A 286 22.67 7.42 11.03
C LEU A 286 21.31 7.89 10.49
N MET A 287 21.29 9.03 9.79
CA MET A 287 20.08 9.56 9.15
C MET A 287 19.56 8.60 8.07
N SER A 288 20.45 8.05 7.25
CA SER A 288 20.09 7.05 6.24
C SER A 288 19.61 5.74 6.88
N LYS A 289 20.25 5.29 7.98
CA LYS A 289 19.77 4.11 8.75
C LYS A 289 18.36 4.35 9.30
N GLN A 290 18.09 5.53 9.86
CA GLN A 290 16.75 5.90 10.35
C GLN A 290 15.72 5.91 9.21
N ARG A 291 16.04 6.46 8.03
CA ARG A 291 15.14 6.45 6.87
C ARG A 291 14.82 5.04 6.40
N VAL A 292 15.82 4.16 6.28
CA VAL A 292 15.58 2.75 5.94
C VAL A 292 14.68 2.08 6.98
N ALA A 293 14.90 2.36 8.28
CA ALA A 293 14.03 1.82 9.32
C ALA A 293 12.58 2.31 9.16
N LEU A 294 12.38 3.62 8.89
CA LEU A 294 11.07 4.22 8.65
C LEU A 294 10.37 3.56 7.45
N THR A 295 11.01 3.53 6.28
CA THR A 295 10.43 2.91 5.07
C THR A 295 10.13 1.43 5.31
N VAL A 296 11.04 0.66 5.93
CA VAL A 296 10.75 -0.74 6.27
C VAL A 296 9.55 -0.85 7.21
N THR A 297 9.42 0.01 8.21
CA THR A 297 8.26 -0.01 9.11
C THR A 297 6.96 0.42 8.42
N HIS A 298 6.99 1.40 7.51
CA HIS A 298 5.83 1.84 6.71
C HIS A 298 5.28 0.67 5.89
N GLU A 299 6.12 0.01 5.11
CA GLU A 299 5.69 -1.14 4.29
C GLU A 299 5.16 -2.31 5.13
N LEU A 300 5.75 -2.57 6.30
CA LEU A 300 5.28 -3.63 7.18
C LEU A 300 3.94 -3.30 7.83
N ALA A 301 3.61 -2.02 8.03
CA ALA A 301 2.32 -1.60 8.53
C ALA A 301 1.19 -1.85 7.53
N HIS A 302 1.49 -1.69 6.23
CA HIS A 302 0.54 -1.97 5.15
C HIS A 302 0.05 -3.43 5.11
N MET A 303 0.81 -4.37 5.70
CA MET A 303 0.35 -5.75 5.86
C MET A 303 -0.99 -5.85 6.63
N TRP A 304 -1.32 -4.84 7.43
CA TRP A 304 -2.63 -4.66 8.08
C TRP A 304 -3.48 -3.56 7.43
N PHE A 305 -2.89 -2.37 7.21
CA PHE A 305 -3.57 -1.20 6.63
C PHE A 305 -3.23 -1.04 5.15
N GLY A 306 -4.00 -1.72 4.31
CA GLY A 306 -3.85 -1.75 2.86
C GLY A 306 -4.01 -3.16 2.32
N ASN A 307 -3.38 -4.13 2.95
CA ASN A 307 -3.44 -5.53 2.48
C ASN A 307 -4.59 -6.28 3.14
N LEU A 308 -4.53 -6.46 4.47
CA LEU A 308 -5.55 -7.17 5.22
C LEU A 308 -6.88 -6.41 5.19
N VAL A 309 -6.85 -5.10 5.46
CA VAL A 309 -8.01 -4.21 5.33
C VAL A 309 -7.64 -3.13 4.32
N THR A 310 -8.38 -3.05 3.22
CA THR A 310 -8.10 -2.13 2.11
C THR A 310 -9.17 -1.05 2.06
N MET A 311 -8.86 0.13 1.55
CA MET A 311 -9.90 1.08 1.17
C MET A 311 -10.83 0.49 0.09
N GLU A 312 -12.12 0.85 0.12
CA GLU A 312 -13.08 0.49 -0.94
C GLU A 312 -12.72 1.15 -2.26
N TRP A 313 -12.34 2.42 -2.21
CA TRP A 313 -11.94 3.20 -3.37
C TRP A 313 -10.80 4.16 -2.99
N TRP A 314 -10.09 4.67 -3.99
CA TRP A 314 -8.96 5.58 -3.84
C TRP A 314 -9.32 6.88 -3.09
N THR A 315 -10.61 7.26 -3.06
CA THR A 315 -11.12 8.34 -2.20
C THR A 315 -10.77 8.17 -0.72
N HIS A 316 -10.53 6.95 -0.27
CA HIS A 316 -10.13 6.65 1.11
C HIS A 316 -8.69 6.15 1.22
N LEU A 317 -7.82 6.46 0.26
CA LEU A 317 -6.39 6.07 0.23
C LEU A 317 -5.67 6.35 1.56
N TRP A 318 -6.01 7.45 2.22
CA TRP A 318 -5.43 7.82 3.51
C TRP A 318 -5.63 6.76 4.62
N LEU A 319 -6.62 5.87 4.51
CA LEU A 319 -6.80 4.74 5.43
C LEU A 319 -5.63 3.76 5.36
N ASN A 320 -4.98 3.65 4.21
CA ASN A 320 -3.74 2.90 4.05
C ASN A 320 -2.57 3.79 4.47
N GLU A 321 -2.38 4.88 3.71
CA GLU A 321 -1.13 5.66 3.76
C GLU A 321 -0.96 6.47 5.04
N GLY A 322 -2.03 7.09 5.52
CA GLY A 322 -2.01 7.82 6.78
C GLY A 322 -1.70 6.91 7.97
N PHE A 323 -2.19 5.67 7.96
CA PHE A 323 -1.91 4.70 9.03
C PHE A 323 -0.50 4.11 8.94
N ALA A 324 -0.02 3.79 7.74
CA ALA A 324 1.35 3.36 7.54
C ALA A 324 2.34 4.45 7.97
N THR A 325 2.13 5.70 7.53
CA THR A 325 2.94 6.86 7.94
C THR A 325 2.81 7.14 9.43
N TRP A 326 1.64 7.01 10.05
CA TRP A 326 1.52 7.19 11.50
C TRP A 326 2.31 6.14 12.27
N THR A 327 2.32 4.89 11.79
CA THR A 327 2.91 3.79 12.53
C THR A 327 4.42 3.68 12.46
N GLU A 328 5.06 4.16 11.39
CA GLU A 328 6.53 4.17 11.28
C GLU A 328 7.19 5.04 12.36
N TYR A 329 6.49 6.03 12.90
CA TYR A 329 7.01 6.91 13.94
C TYR A 329 6.64 6.51 15.38
N PHE A 330 6.05 5.35 15.64
CA PHE A 330 5.96 4.86 17.04
C PHE A 330 7.34 4.62 17.66
N ALA A 331 8.31 4.24 16.83
CA ALA A 331 9.68 3.95 17.26
C ALA A 331 10.63 5.16 17.20
N THR A 332 10.19 6.31 16.66
CA THR A 332 11.07 7.47 16.41
C THR A 332 10.38 8.81 16.70
N LEU A 333 11.11 9.93 16.63
CA LEU A 333 10.58 11.27 16.94
C LEU A 333 9.72 11.82 15.79
N PHE A 334 8.40 11.61 15.86
CA PHE A 334 7.38 12.02 14.86
C PHE A 334 7.28 13.54 14.54
N VAL A 335 7.98 14.44 15.22
CA VAL A 335 7.25 15.66 15.65
C VAL A 335 7.58 16.98 14.94
N SER A 336 8.54 17.08 14.00
CA SER A 336 8.78 18.39 13.33
C SER A 336 8.73 18.41 11.81
N GLN A 337 9.30 17.43 11.10
CA GLN A 337 9.40 17.52 9.64
C GLN A 337 8.10 17.15 8.91
N GLU A 338 7.43 16.07 9.32
CA GLU A 338 6.22 15.57 8.63
C GLU A 338 5.05 16.53 8.77
N TYR A 339 4.76 16.99 9.99
CA TYR A 339 3.72 17.99 10.23
C TYR A 339 3.95 19.26 9.41
N ALA A 340 5.18 19.77 9.39
CA ALA A 340 5.51 20.97 8.61
C ALA A 340 5.34 20.74 7.09
N ARG A 341 5.57 19.52 6.60
CA ARG A 341 5.34 19.16 5.18
C ARG A 341 3.85 19.18 4.85
N ALA A 342 3.00 18.56 5.68
CA ALA A 342 1.55 18.61 5.52
C ALA A 342 1.03 20.06 5.54
N LEU A 343 1.41 20.85 6.55
CA LEU A 343 0.96 22.24 6.67
C LEU A 343 1.31 23.09 5.44
N ARG A 344 2.53 22.95 4.90
CA ARG A 344 2.98 23.74 3.73
C ARG A 344 2.15 23.50 2.47
N LEU A 345 1.61 22.29 2.31
CA LEU A 345 0.72 21.99 1.19
C LEU A 345 -0.72 22.45 1.50
N ASP A 346 -1.15 22.27 2.74
CA ASP A 346 -2.52 22.51 3.19
C ASP A 346 -2.84 23.99 3.49
N GLU A 347 -1.81 24.85 3.62
CA GLU A 347 -1.93 26.32 3.70
C GLU A 347 -2.30 26.99 2.36
N LEU A 348 -2.24 26.24 1.25
CA LEU A 348 -2.56 26.73 -0.09
C LEU A 348 -4.08 26.67 -0.35
N LYS A 349 -4.59 27.69 -1.06
CA LYS A 349 -6.00 27.71 -1.49
C LYS A 349 -6.38 26.53 -2.39
N MET A 350 -5.43 26.07 -3.22
CA MET A 350 -5.60 24.97 -4.17
C MET A 350 -5.29 23.59 -3.58
N SER A 351 -5.14 23.49 -2.25
CA SER A 351 -5.06 22.19 -1.58
C SER A 351 -6.42 21.45 -1.65
N HIS A 352 -6.47 20.21 -1.16
CA HIS A 352 -7.65 19.36 -1.18
C HIS A 352 -7.93 18.76 0.22
N PRO A 353 -9.16 18.31 0.50
CA PRO A 353 -9.46 17.53 1.70
C PRO A 353 -8.71 16.19 1.68
N ILE A 354 -8.66 15.48 2.82
CA ILE A 354 -8.07 14.14 2.88
C ILE A 354 -8.91 13.15 2.06
N GLU A 355 -10.24 13.23 2.16
CA GLU A 355 -11.17 12.46 1.33
C GLU A 355 -11.46 13.23 0.04
N VAL A 356 -10.88 12.78 -1.08
CA VAL A 356 -11.08 13.36 -2.42
C VAL A 356 -11.89 12.41 -3.28
N GLU A 357 -12.94 12.89 -3.93
CA GLU A 357 -13.67 12.09 -4.91
C GLU A 357 -12.80 11.84 -6.14
N VAL A 358 -12.48 10.58 -6.42
CA VAL A 358 -11.60 10.17 -7.52
C VAL A 358 -12.46 9.55 -8.61
N ASN A 359 -12.53 10.20 -9.77
CA ASN A 359 -13.40 9.80 -10.88
C ASN A 359 -12.65 9.09 -12.01
N SER A 360 -11.34 9.29 -12.09
CA SER A 360 -10.51 8.67 -13.12
C SER A 360 -9.26 8.01 -12.54
N PRO A 361 -8.75 6.96 -13.20
CA PRO A 361 -7.50 6.31 -12.81
C PRO A 361 -6.29 7.26 -12.73
N HIS A 362 -6.26 8.35 -13.50
CA HIS A 362 -5.14 9.30 -13.49
C HIS A 362 -5.18 10.25 -12.29
N GLU A 363 -6.36 10.57 -11.76
CA GLU A 363 -6.53 11.40 -10.55
C GLU A 363 -6.00 10.69 -9.30
N VAL A 364 -5.92 9.35 -9.34
CA VAL A 364 -5.40 8.55 -8.23
C VAL A 364 -3.96 8.95 -7.88
N GLU A 365 -3.09 9.10 -8.89
CA GLU A 365 -1.68 9.48 -8.69
C GLU A 365 -1.51 10.89 -8.11
N GLU A 366 -2.50 11.78 -8.31
CA GLU A 366 -2.45 13.15 -7.78
C GLU A 366 -2.67 13.21 -6.27
N ILE A 367 -3.35 12.21 -5.69
CA ILE A 367 -3.64 12.14 -4.25
C ILE A 367 -2.61 11.32 -3.47
N PHE A 368 -1.59 10.75 -4.13
CA PHE A 368 -0.39 10.19 -3.50
C PHE A 368 0.56 11.31 -3.05
N ASP A 369 0.08 12.13 -2.11
CA ASP A 369 0.68 13.42 -1.79
C ASP A 369 0.85 13.65 -0.27
N ALA A 370 1.28 14.84 0.13
CA ALA A 370 1.50 15.11 1.54
C ALA A 370 0.23 15.20 2.40
N VAL A 371 -0.95 15.34 1.76
CA VAL A 371 -2.24 15.34 2.44
C VAL A 371 -2.62 13.91 2.84
N SER A 372 -2.57 12.95 1.91
CA SER A 372 -2.92 11.55 2.22
C SER A 372 -1.98 10.91 3.25
N TYR A 373 -0.68 11.18 3.14
CA TYR A 373 0.35 10.63 4.03
C TYR A 373 0.48 11.43 5.33
N GLN A 374 1.10 12.63 5.26
CA GLN A 374 1.48 13.37 6.47
C GLN A 374 0.30 14.03 7.20
N LYS A 375 -0.68 14.60 6.47
CA LYS A 375 -1.88 15.15 7.13
C LYS A 375 -2.73 14.04 7.72
N GLY A 376 -2.95 12.96 6.96
CA GLY A 376 -3.59 11.72 7.45
C GLY A 376 -2.97 11.21 8.76
N ALA A 377 -1.65 11.01 8.79
CA ALA A 377 -0.94 10.57 9.98
C ALA A 377 -1.04 11.56 11.16
N SER A 378 -1.01 12.86 10.89
CA SER A 378 -1.16 13.91 11.91
C SER A 378 -2.54 13.89 12.56
N VAL A 379 -3.58 13.70 11.74
CA VAL A 379 -4.98 13.58 12.16
C VAL A 379 -5.20 12.30 12.98
N ILE A 380 -4.58 11.18 12.59
CA ILE A 380 -4.60 9.92 13.35
C ILE A 380 -3.93 10.09 14.71
N ARG A 381 -2.77 10.75 14.76
CA ARG A 381 -2.09 11.01 16.04
C ARG A 381 -2.93 11.88 16.97
N MET A 382 -3.54 12.94 16.43
CA MET A 382 -4.44 13.82 17.21
C MET A 382 -5.62 13.02 17.78
N LEU A 383 -6.19 12.10 16.99
CA LEU A 383 -7.27 11.23 17.44
C LEU A 383 -6.81 10.23 18.52
N ASN A 384 -5.62 9.65 18.36
CA ASN A 384 -5.03 8.78 19.39
C ASN A 384 -4.81 9.52 20.72
N ASP A 385 -4.36 10.78 20.67
CA ASP A 385 -4.21 11.62 21.87
C ASP A 385 -5.58 11.96 22.50
N TYR A 386 -6.57 12.29 21.68
CA TYR A 386 -7.92 12.62 22.12
C TYR A 386 -8.64 11.44 22.82
N LEU A 387 -8.56 10.24 22.24
CA LEU A 387 -9.19 9.04 22.81
C LEU A 387 -8.37 8.38 23.92
N GLY A 388 -7.06 8.62 23.93
CA GLY A 388 -6.09 7.89 24.75
C GLY A 388 -5.66 6.58 24.09
N THR A 389 -4.37 6.27 24.20
CA THR A 389 -3.71 5.18 23.47
C THR A 389 -4.38 3.81 23.61
N GLU A 390 -4.81 3.42 24.82
CA GLU A 390 -5.40 2.10 25.04
C GLU A 390 -6.79 1.96 24.40
N VAL A 391 -7.61 3.01 24.46
CA VAL A 391 -8.94 3.04 23.84
C VAL A 391 -8.81 3.07 22.32
N PHE A 392 -7.89 3.91 21.81
CA PHE A 392 -7.60 3.98 20.38
C PHE A 392 -7.11 2.63 19.84
N LYS A 393 -6.15 2.01 20.53
CA LYS A 393 -5.64 0.66 20.20
C LYS A 393 -6.77 -0.37 20.18
N ALA A 394 -7.61 -0.41 21.22
CA ALA A 394 -8.73 -1.36 21.28
C ALA A 394 -9.73 -1.15 20.12
N GLY A 395 -10.00 0.10 19.73
CA GLY A 395 -10.82 0.41 18.56
C GLY A 395 -10.18 -0.01 17.23
N LEU A 396 -8.86 0.16 17.07
CA LEU A 396 -8.15 -0.37 15.88
C LEU A 396 -8.20 -1.90 15.81
N GLN A 397 -8.05 -2.59 16.94
CA GLN A 397 -8.15 -4.04 16.99
C GLN A 397 -9.55 -4.52 16.61
N GLN A 398 -10.58 -3.81 17.06
CA GLN A 398 -11.98 -4.08 16.69
C GLN A 398 -12.22 -3.83 15.19
N TYR A 399 -11.66 -2.75 14.63
CA TYR A 399 -11.71 -2.43 13.21
C TYR A 399 -11.08 -3.54 12.36
N ILE A 400 -9.80 -3.89 12.63
CA ILE A 400 -9.09 -4.95 11.91
C ILE A 400 -9.84 -6.29 12.00
N LYS A 401 -10.31 -6.66 13.19
CA LYS A 401 -11.04 -7.92 13.39
C LYS A 401 -12.32 -8.00 12.56
N SER A 402 -13.04 -6.88 12.42
CA SER A 402 -14.34 -6.81 11.75
C SER A 402 -14.21 -6.73 10.22
N HIS A 403 -13.10 -6.19 9.71
CA HIS A 403 -12.91 -5.90 8.29
C HIS A 403 -11.74 -6.64 7.63
N GLN A 404 -11.09 -7.56 8.35
CA GLN A 404 -10.04 -8.41 7.78
C GLN A 404 -10.52 -9.08 6.49
N TYR A 405 -9.67 -9.04 5.46
CA TYR A 405 -9.91 -9.57 4.13
C TYR A 405 -11.02 -8.86 3.32
N SER A 406 -11.51 -7.72 3.79
CA SER A 406 -12.52 -6.90 3.11
C SER A 406 -12.01 -5.51 2.77
N ASN A 407 -12.90 -4.68 2.25
CA ASN A 407 -12.68 -3.27 2.01
C ASN A 407 -13.45 -2.42 3.04
N THR A 408 -13.10 -1.14 3.14
CA THR A 408 -13.64 -0.20 4.12
C THR A 408 -13.76 1.21 3.57
N VAL A 409 -14.72 1.96 4.11
CA VAL A 409 -14.80 3.41 3.94
C VAL A 409 -14.41 4.12 5.23
N THR A 410 -14.10 5.41 5.16
CA THR A 410 -13.68 6.21 6.32
C THR A 410 -14.65 6.13 7.50
N THR A 411 -15.95 6.01 7.24
CA THR A 411 -16.97 5.91 8.31
C THR A 411 -16.97 4.59 9.10
N ASP A 412 -16.39 3.52 8.56
CA ASP A 412 -16.28 2.24 9.28
C ASP A 412 -15.22 2.34 10.40
N LEU A 413 -14.09 3.02 10.13
CA LEU A 413 -13.09 3.35 11.14
C LEU A 413 -13.69 4.19 12.28
N TRP A 414 -14.45 5.23 11.93
CA TRP A 414 -15.12 6.08 12.92
C TRP A 414 -16.10 5.30 13.77
N ARG A 415 -16.85 4.36 13.18
CA ARG A 415 -17.78 3.50 13.91
C ARG A 415 -17.05 2.63 14.92
N ALA A 416 -15.99 1.94 14.50
CA ALA A 416 -15.20 1.08 15.38
C ALA A 416 -14.58 1.85 16.57
N LEU A 417 -14.05 3.05 16.32
CA LEU A 417 -13.48 3.89 17.38
C LEU A 417 -14.55 4.49 18.30
N ALA A 418 -15.72 4.89 17.76
CA ALA A 418 -16.83 5.42 18.56
C ALA A 418 -17.45 4.34 19.46
N GLU A 419 -17.63 3.12 18.96
CA GLU A 419 -18.18 2.00 19.73
C GLU A 419 -17.35 1.67 20.98
N VAL A 420 -16.02 1.72 20.85
CA VAL A 420 -15.11 1.43 21.97
C VAL A 420 -14.94 2.62 22.91
N SER A 421 -14.87 3.84 22.37
CA SER A 421 -14.58 5.04 23.17
C SER A 421 -15.81 5.68 23.82
N GLY A 422 -17.01 5.48 23.26
CA GLY A 422 -18.21 6.24 23.62
C GLY A 422 -18.15 7.72 23.25
N GLN A 423 -17.15 8.15 22.46
CA GLN A 423 -16.97 9.54 22.02
C GLN A 423 -17.59 9.78 20.63
N PRO A 424 -17.98 11.03 20.30
CA PRO A 424 -18.53 11.38 18.98
C PRO A 424 -17.43 11.49 17.92
N VAL A 425 -16.68 10.40 17.68
CA VAL A 425 -15.51 10.36 16.80
C VAL A 425 -15.86 10.83 15.39
N LYS A 426 -16.97 10.36 14.84
CA LYS A 426 -17.41 10.72 13.48
C LYS A 426 -17.62 12.23 13.33
N ASP A 427 -18.26 12.87 14.29
CA ASP A 427 -18.63 14.29 14.20
C ASP A 427 -17.39 15.18 14.24
N ILE A 428 -16.41 14.82 15.08
CA ILE A 428 -15.13 15.53 15.17
C ILE A 428 -14.30 15.27 13.91
N MET A 429 -14.09 14.00 13.56
CA MET A 429 -13.08 13.63 12.57
C MET A 429 -13.53 13.86 11.13
N SER A 430 -14.83 13.86 10.85
CA SER A 430 -15.34 14.23 9.51
C SER A 430 -14.95 15.66 9.13
N THR A 431 -14.80 16.57 10.10
CA THR A 431 -14.33 17.94 9.83
C THR A 431 -12.88 17.97 9.38
N TRP A 432 -12.05 17.05 9.86
CA TRP A 432 -10.62 16.96 9.52
C TRP A 432 -10.38 16.23 8.20
N THR A 433 -11.24 15.28 7.83
CA THR A 433 -11.06 14.51 6.60
C THR A 433 -11.73 15.14 5.39
N LYS A 434 -12.89 15.79 5.58
CA LYS A 434 -13.70 16.33 4.46
C LYS A 434 -13.49 17.81 4.18
N GLN A 435 -12.79 18.53 5.04
CA GLN A 435 -12.50 19.95 4.84
C GLN A 435 -11.02 20.18 4.54
N THR A 436 -10.74 21.01 3.54
CA THR A 436 -9.38 21.43 3.17
C THR A 436 -8.80 22.40 4.20
N GLY A 437 -7.49 22.32 4.43
CA GLY A 437 -6.79 23.22 5.33
C GLY A 437 -6.83 22.77 6.78
N TYR A 438 -6.36 23.67 7.62
CA TYR A 438 -6.30 23.53 9.07
C TYR A 438 -6.60 24.87 9.77
N PRO A 439 -7.05 24.86 11.04
CA PRO A 439 -7.36 26.08 11.76
C PRO A 439 -6.12 26.70 12.43
N VAL A 440 -6.06 28.03 12.47
CA VAL A 440 -5.29 28.77 13.48
C VAL A 440 -6.20 29.12 14.65
N LEU A 441 -5.73 28.86 15.86
CA LEU A 441 -6.39 29.27 17.09
C LEU A 441 -5.83 30.61 17.56
N SER A 442 -6.70 31.60 17.73
CA SER A 442 -6.38 32.85 18.41
C SER A 442 -6.86 32.76 19.85
N VAL A 443 -5.94 32.92 20.80
CA VAL A 443 -6.21 32.90 22.24
C VAL A 443 -5.96 34.30 22.78
N ARG A 444 -6.97 34.89 23.42
CA ARG A 444 -6.88 36.22 24.02
C ARG A 444 -7.42 36.22 25.46
N PRO A 445 -6.82 36.96 26.38
CA PRO A 445 -7.42 37.17 27.70
C PRO A 445 -8.72 37.94 27.56
N LEU A 446 -9.74 37.53 28.32
CA LEU A 446 -11.00 38.26 28.49
C LEU A 446 -11.00 39.00 29.82
N PRO A 447 -11.71 40.14 29.93
CA PRO A 447 -11.88 40.83 31.20
C PRO A 447 -12.46 39.89 32.26
N SER A 448 -11.77 39.77 33.38
CA SER A 448 -12.23 39.01 34.53
C SER A 448 -13.22 39.82 35.35
N ALA A 449 -14.39 39.26 35.66
CA ALA A 449 -15.40 39.93 36.47
C ALA A 449 -15.01 40.05 37.96
N ASP A 450 -14.10 39.20 38.45
CA ASP A 450 -13.68 39.12 39.85
C ASP A 450 -12.20 39.51 40.08
N GLY A 451 -11.43 39.75 39.02
CA GLY A 451 -10.01 40.10 39.08
C GLY A 451 -9.09 38.97 39.57
N GLN A 452 -9.63 37.78 39.84
CA GLN A 452 -8.89 36.62 40.35
C GLN A 452 -8.90 35.44 39.37
N SER A 453 -9.90 35.36 38.49
CA SER A 453 -10.01 34.32 37.45
C SER A 453 -9.41 34.77 36.12
N LEU A 454 -8.59 33.92 35.50
CA LEU A 454 -8.14 34.11 34.12
C LEU A 454 -9.20 33.55 33.17
N SER A 455 -9.91 34.42 32.45
CA SER A 455 -10.80 34.02 31.37
C SER A 455 -10.08 34.14 30.03
N LEU A 456 -10.16 33.10 29.19
CA LEU A 456 -9.56 33.09 27.84
C LEU A 456 -10.66 32.97 26.80
N GLY A 457 -10.65 33.87 25.81
CA GLY A 457 -11.45 33.79 24.62
C GLY A 457 -10.66 33.08 23.53
N ILE A 458 -11.27 32.07 22.93
CA ILE A 458 -10.67 31.28 21.85
C ILE A 458 -11.54 31.44 20.60
N SER A 459 -10.90 31.73 19.47
CA SER A 459 -11.55 31.74 18.15
C SER A 459 -10.68 31.01 17.14
N GLN A 460 -11.30 30.33 16.19
CA GLN A 460 -10.59 29.63 15.11
C GLN A 460 -10.88 30.26 13.75
N THR A 461 -9.89 30.23 12.86
CA THR A 461 -10.00 30.60 11.43
C THR A 461 -9.09 29.71 10.59
N ARG A 462 -9.48 29.34 9.36
CA ARG A 462 -8.58 28.62 8.44
C ARG A 462 -7.28 29.40 8.20
N PHE A 463 -6.14 28.73 8.26
CA PHE A 463 -4.87 29.32 7.86
C PHE A 463 -4.72 29.36 6.35
N LEU A 464 -4.23 30.48 5.81
CA LEU A 464 -3.82 30.62 4.41
C LEU A 464 -2.51 31.39 4.34
N ALA A 465 -1.54 30.87 3.58
CA ALA A 465 -0.20 31.47 3.48
C ALA A 465 -0.20 32.87 2.87
N ASP A 466 -1.17 33.17 2.00
CA ASP A 466 -1.31 34.48 1.34
C ASP A 466 -1.95 35.56 2.23
N GLY A 467 -2.25 35.24 3.49
CA GLY A 467 -2.94 36.14 4.43
C GLY A 467 -4.41 36.39 4.07
N GLY A 468 -4.94 35.67 3.08
CA GLY A 468 -6.34 35.73 2.70
C GLY A 468 -7.24 35.28 3.84
N LYS A 469 -8.44 35.87 3.89
CA LYS A 469 -9.56 35.34 4.66
C LYS A 469 -10.59 34.85 3.66
N GLU A 470 -11.05 33.61 3.80
CA GLU A 470 -12.25 33.19 3.05
C GLU A 470 -13.41 34.10 3.48
N GLY A 471 -14.08 34.72 2.50
CA GLY A 471 -15.12 35.73 2.76
C GLY A 471 -16.28 35.16 3.59
N ASN A 472 -16.92 36.03 4.39
CA ASN A 472 -18.06 35.77 5.30
C ASN A 472 -18.69 34.36 5.19
N LEU A 473 -18.06 33.39 5.83
CA LEU A 473 -18.59 32.05 6.02
C LEU A 473 -19.57 32.08 7.20
N THR A 474 -20.68 31.34 7.08
CA THR A 474 -21.63 31.18 8.18
C THR A 474 -21.04 30.25 9.24
N CYS A 475 -21.54 30.29 10.48
CA CYS A 475 -21.02 29.46 11.58
C CYS A 475 -21.05 27.95 11.30
N ASP A 476 -21.84 27.51 10.31
CA ASP A 476 -21.98 26.09 9.93
C ASP A 476 -20.92 25.60 8.93
N ASP A 477 -20.13 26.49 8.31
CA ASP A 477 -19.44 26.11 7.08
C ASP A 477 -18.07 25.42 7.28
N ARG A 478 -17.25 25.76 8.29
CA ARG A 478 -15.92 25.13 8.51
C ARG A 478 -15.39 25.26 9.95
N ILE A 479 -16.00 24.56 10.90
CA ILE A 479 -15.45 24.42 12.26
C ILE A 479 -14.76 23.07 12.35
N HIS A 480 -13.43 23.07 12.45
CA HIS A 480 -12.73 21.84 12.84
C HIS A 480 -12.99 21.58 14.32
N GLY A 481 -13.34 20.34 14.66
CA GLY A 481 -13.38 19.90 16.04
C GLY A 481 -11.96 19.86 16.61
N ALA A 482 -11.55 20.89 17.34
CA ALA A 482 -10.19 21.00 17.88
C ALA A 482 -10.13 20.49 19.33
N HIS A 483 -9.26 19.51 19.58
CA HIS A 483 -8.88 19.11 20.94
C HIS A 483 -7.74 20.00 21.43
N ILE A 484 -7.99 20.80 22.47
CA ILE A 484 -7.00 21.72 23.05
C ILE A 484 -6.50 21.15 24.37
N SER A 485 -5.19 20.96 24.49
CA SER A 485 -4.52 20.59 25.74
C SER A 485 -3.74 21.79 26.33
N CYS A 486 -3.78 21.94 27.65
CA CYS A 486 -3.08 23.00 28.39
C CYS A 486 -2.21 22.38 29.49
N PHE A 487 -1.01 22.93 29.72
CA PHE A 487 -0.08 22.44 30.75
C PHE A 487 -0.57 22.69 32.20
N PRO A 488 -0.08 21.94 33.21
CA PRO A 488 -0.71 21.76 34.53
C PRO A 488 -0.92 23.01 35.39
N ASN A 489 -0.25 24.12 35.10
CA ASN A 489 -0.47 25.39 35.81
C ASN A 489 -1.70 26.16 35.32
N CYS A 490 -2.36 25.67 34.26
CA CYS A 490 -3.72 26.07 33.87
C CYS A 490 -4.68 24.95 34.27
N ARG A 491 -5.55 25.20 35.27
CA ARG A 491 -6.63 24.28 35.60
C ARG A 491 -7.50 24.06 34.36
N LYS A 492 -7.52 22.82 33.86
CA LYS A 492 -8.44 22.20 32.88
C LYS A 492 -9.27 23.18 32.02
N ILE A 493 -8.82 23.40 30.79
CA ILE A 493 -9.72 23.67 29.67
C ILE A 493 -9.69 22.42 28.81
N CYS A 494 -10.56 21.45 29.12
CA CYS A 494 -10.90 20.34 28.22
C CYS A 494 -12.30 20.65 27.70
N SER A 495 -12.38 21.46 26.65
CA SER A 495 -13.60 21.63 25.88
C SER A 495 -13.26 21.36 24.43
N VAL A 496 -13.90 20.35 23.84
CA VAL A 496 -14.00 20.24 22.38
C VAL A 496 -14.76 21.48 21.93
N ILE A 497 -14.14 22.35 21.14
CA ILE A 497 -14.83 23.47 20.53
C ILE A 497 -15.54 22.94 19.28
N THR A 498 -16.76 22.48 19.50
CA THR A 498 -17.80 22.37 18.48
C THR A 498 -18.85 23.38 18.88
N ASN A 499 -19.24 24.30 18.00
CA ASN A 499 -20.40 25.14 18.28
C ASN A 499 -21.65 24.28 18.43
#